data_AF-A0A969J822-F1
#
_entry.id   AF-A0A969J822-F1
#
_cell.length_a   1.000
_cell.length_b   1.000
_cell.length_c   1.000
_cell.angle_alpha   90.00
_cell.angle_beta   90.00
_cell.angle_gamma   90.00
#
_symmetry.space_group_name_H-M   'P 1'
#
loop_
_entity.id
_entity.type
_entity.pdbx_description
1 polymer ?
#
loop_
_entity_poly.entity_id
_entity_poly.type
_entity_poly.pdbx_seq_one_letter_code
_entity_poly.pdbx_strand_id
1 'polypeptide(L)'
;MKVQDNTITAADFSPESPVSLPTSLNHSLDQLFQRLQASLHNNQLQLTPELLGFVNGLDNGLDEIFGGISGNLLDGLMLIHQPEIKYFEGDPGQVGEPGQSLSPGEISTHPENIKVRLTGKVEAFKTTGVQLLAEFFLQDNQPNLTLKFQLPTTENEPDAALGLGSFFPEVPVVKAMEFTRPTLILTSGEGLYDPALDANLNRGFNCFGDVEVATSDDQNLRLLGGFLKVQRLGFYAGIAGNRLAPKYLLEAAIHQNMAIMNGKNFKLGYTSSEIAMEISGVLPEPTLGIAQEIVVILRENGQDNHLIFIGGVKGQAESVTGFFTLDATGQSAEGQPATLEPTREWRNPFGIPGLTIRQLSLQLGLTYAFPWIDNIGLHGDLKIGEIDGSVSILVDSNDPDQFVLAGSMDRITLLQMISTLSIPTFVAYNALPSGLRQSFEQIINVALEEVKLNIVPVATQIGAIDFQETGITFAGRLDAWGWNASAFVNVDPEMGITVRANMAAINLGNGILQVSGAQGDAYPQLRLRLGPTTDSELYISASVSLLGITQAVRMEANQSGLRFTVTGKIWNQFRAILVVTTSGMTSSHGFQVLATMEMIC
;
A
#
# COMPACT_ATOMS: atom_id res chain seq x y z
N MET A 1 -15.72 -7.90 -40.12
CA MET A 1 -15.96 -9.35 -40.31
C MET A 1 -17.44 -9.55 -40.63
N LYS A 2 -17.87 -10.61 -41.34
CA LYS A 2 -19.31 -10.95 -41.39
C LYS A 2 -19.67 -11.67 -40.10
N VAL A 3 -20.43 -11.01 -39.22
CA VAL A 3 -21.13 -11.70 -38.14
C VAL A 3 -22.10 -12.69 -38.78
N GLN A 4 -22.01 -13.98 -38.43
CA GLN A 4 -23.10 -14.92 -38.71
C GLN A 4 -24.19 -14.67 -37.67
N ASP A 5 -25.15 -13.83 -38.05
CA ASP A 5 -26.27 -13.44 -37.21
C ASP A 5 -27.31 -14.57 -37.13
N ASN A 6 -26.96 -15.63 -36.39
CA ASN A 6 -27.85 -16.76 -36.09
C ASN A 6 -28.86 -16.37 -35.00
N THR A 7 -29.65 -15.33 -35.26
CA THR A 7 -30.81 -14.97 -34.45
C THR A 7 -31.95 -15.95 -34.78
N ILE A 8 -32.13 -16.97 -33.93
CA ILE A 8 -33.16 -18.01 -34.09
C ILE A 8 -34.37 -17.64 -33.23
N THR A 9 -35.56 -17.57 -33.84
CA THR A 9 -36.82 -17.33 -33.12
C THR A 9 -37.55 -18.64 -32.86
N ALA A 10 -38.53 -18.65 -31.95
CA ALA A 10 -39.31 -19.85 -31.60
C ALA A 10 -40.16 -20.45 -32.75
N ALA A 11 -40.08 -19.90 -33.98
CA ALA A 11 -40.73 -20.40 -35.17
C ALA A 11 -39.86 -21.36 -36.03
N ASP A 12 -38.55 -21.44 -35.77
CA ASP A 12 -37.58 -22.02 -36.70
C ASP A 12 -36.98 -23.35 -36.20
N PHE A 13 -37.66 -24.49 -36.44
CA PHE A 13 -37.12 -25.82 -36.10
C PHE A 13 -37.30 -26.89 -37.21
N SER A 14 -36.17 -27.43 -37.68
CA SER A 14 -36.03 -28.73 -38.36
C SER A 14 -34.60 -29.25 -38.13
N PRO A 15 -34.35 -30.56 -37.89
CA PRO A 15 -33.07 -31.01 -37.33
C PRO A 15 -32.09 -31.64 -38.36
N GLU A 16 -31.09 -30.88 -38.79
CA GLU A 16 -29.82 -31.32 -39.42
C GLU A 16 -28.75 -30.23 -39.19
N SER A 17 -27.45 -30.48 -38.98
CA SER A 17 -26.67 -31.70 -38.67
C SER A 17 -25.34 -31.26 -37.98
N PRO A 18 -24.68 -32.06 -37.10
CA PRO A 18 -23.64 -31.54 -36.20
C PRO A 18 -22.25 -31.39 -36.82
N VAL A 19 -21.54 -30.31 -36.41
CA VAL A 19 -20.11 -30.07 -36.66
C VAL A 19 -19.29 -30.55 -35.44
N SER A 20 -18.10 -31.11 -35.66
CA SER A 20 -17.27 -31.68 -34.59
C SER A 20 -16.18 -30.72 -34.08
N LEU A 21 -16.21 -30.40 -32.78
CA LEU A 21 -15.21 -29.63 -32.02
C LEU A 21 -14.67 -30.46 -30.83
N PRO A 22 -13.50 -30.12 -30.25
CA PRO A 22 -12.86 -30.90 -29.17
C PRO A 22 -13.63 -30.89 -27.83
N THR A 23 -13.43 -31.94 -27.02
CA THR A 23 -14.56 -32.71 -26.47
C THR A 23 -14.61 -32.88 -24.93
N SER A 24 -14.47 -31.81 -24.13
CA SER A 24 -14.89 -31.90 -22.71
C SER A 24 -15.43 -30.61 -22.10
N LEU A 25 -14.71 -29.48 -22.17
CA LEU A 25 -15.15 -28.21 -21.59
C LEU A 25 -16.11 -27.42 -22.50
N ASN A 26 -15.87 -27.36 -23.81
CA ASN A 26 -16.82 -26.76 -24.77
C ASN A 26 -18.21 -27.43 -24.69
N HIS A 27 -18.23 -28.74 -24.41
CA HIS A 27 -19.47 -29.48 -24.22
C HIS A 27 -20.37 -28.95 -23.10
N SER A 28 -19.84 -28.31 -22.03
CA SER A 28 -20.72 -27.79 -20.97
C SER A 28 -21.50 -26.56 -21.43
N LEU A 29 -20.89 -25.67 -22.24
CA LEU A 29 -21.59 -24.52 -22.83
C LEU A 29 -22.55 -24.94 -23.96
N ASP A 30 -22.15 -25.88 -24.82
CA ASP A 30 -23.05 -26.48 -25.83
C ASP A 30 -24.30 -27.11 -25.19
N GLN A 31 -24.09 -27.92 -24.14
CA GLN A 31 -25.18 -28.61 -23.44
C GLN A 31 -26.06 -27.62 -22.66
N LEU A 32 -25.48 -26.55 -22.09
CA LEU A 32 -26.24 -25.46 -21.49
C LEU A 32 -27.11 -24.74 -22.53
N PHE A 33 -26.54 -24.38 -23.70
CA PHE A 33 -27.29 -23.75 -24.79
C PHE A 33 -28.47 -24.62 -25.26
N GLN A 34 -28.24 -25.92 -25.48
CA GLN A 34 -29.30 -26.87 -25.83
C GLN A 34 -30.36 -27.01 -24.74
N ARG A 35 -29.98 -26.99 -23.45
CA ARG A 35 -30.92 -27.03 -22.31
C ARG A 35 -31.75 -25.75 -22.19
N LEU A 36 -31.14 -24.58 -22.37
CA LEU A 36 -31.85 -23.30 -22.41
C LEU A 36 -32.89 -23.28 -23.53
N GLN A 37 -32.51 -23.73 -24.73
CA GLN A 37 -33.45 -23.88 -25.85
C GLN A 37 -34.58 -24.88 -25.56
N ALA A 38 -34.26 -26.04 -24.98
CA ALA A 38 -35.26 -27.05 -24.61
C ALA A 38 -36.21 -26.61 -23.46
N SER A 39 -35.78 -25.64 -22.64
CA SER A 39 -36.57 -25.08 -21.53
C SER A 39 -37.47 -23.91 -21.97
N LEU A 40 -37.42 -23.51 -23.24
CA LEU A 40 -38.26 -22.46 -23.79
C LEU A 40 -39.70 -22.95 -24.02
N HIS A 41 -40.66 -22.41 -23.27
CA HIS A 41 -42.08 -22.75 -23.42
C HIS A 41 -42.95 -21.49 -23.51
N ASN A 42 -43.83 -21.41 -24.52
CA ASN A 42 -44.74 -20.27 -24.75
C ASN A 42 -44.05 -18.88 -24.75
N ASN A 43 -42.84 -18.79 -25.33
CA ASN A 43 -42.01 -17.58 -25.33
C ASN A 43 -41.63 -17.08 -23.92
N GLN A 44 -41.50 -18.02 -22.98
CA GLN A 44 -41.00 -17.82 -21.64
C GLN A 44 -39.93 -18.86 -21.32
N LEU A 45 -38.88 -18.47 -20.59
CA LEU A 45 -37.86 -19.37 -20.08
C LEU A 45 -37.75 -19.19 -18.56
N GLN A 46 -37.76 -20.29 -17.82
CA GLN A 46 -37.65 -20.27 -16.38
C GLN A 46 -36.23 -20.69 -15.98
N LEU A 47 -35.45 -19.76 -15.42
CA LEU A 47 -34.15 -20.10 -14.85
C LEU A 47 -34.35 -20.82 -13.51
N THR A 48 -34.01 -22.10 -13.47
CA THR A 48 -34.01 -22.91 -12.25
C THR A 48 -32.58 -23.12 -11.75
N PRO A 49 -32.36 -23.36 -10.44
CA PRO A 49 -31.05 -23.77 -9.93
C PRO A 49 -30.50 -25.02 -10.63
N GLU A 50 -31.35 -25.97 -11.02
CA GLU A 50 -30.98 -27.18 -11.76
C GLU A 50 -30.44 -26.89 -13.18
N LEU A 51 -30.92 -25.80 -13.79
CA LEU A 51 -30.47 -25.34 -15.11
C LEU A 51 -29.11 -24.64 -15.02
N LEU A 52 -28.81 -23.99 -13.88
CA LEU A 52 -27.55 -23.30 -13.60
C LEU A 52 -26.46 -24.25 -13.07
N GLY A 53 -26.80 -25.13 -12.12
CA GLY A 53 -25.89 -26.08 -11.47
C GLY A 53 -25.39 -27.22 -12.36
N PHE A 54 -25.91 -27.35 -13.58
CA PHE A 54 -25.31 -28.25 -14.57
C PHE A 54 -23.86 -27.85 -14.92
N VAL A 55 -23.53 -26.59 -14.72
CA VAL A 55 -22.19 -26.06 -14.95
C VAL A 55 -21.33 -26.33 -13.69
N ASN A 56 -20.89 -27.59 -13.56
CA ASN A 56 -20.09 -28.09 -12.42
C ASN A 56 -18.97 -27.10 -12.03
N GLY A 57 -19.09 -26.50 -10.85
CA GLY A 57 -18.22 -25.42 -10.38
C GLY A 57 -18.98 -24.15 -9.99
N LEU A 58 -20.11 -23.87 -10.67
CA LEU A 58 -20.97 -22.74 -10.32
C LEU A 58 -21.64 -22.92 -8.95
N ASP A 59 -21.98 -24.13 -8.49
CA ASP A 59 -22.73 -24.32 -7.22
C ASP A 59 -22.11 -23.59 -6.03
N ASN A 60 -20.79 -23.70 -5.82
CA ASN A 60 -20.08 -22.96 -4.75
C ASN A 60 -20.15 -21.44 -4.96
N GLY A 61 -20.06 -20.99 -6.22
CA GLY A 61 -20.18 -19.57 -6.57
C GLY A 61 -21.59 -19.03 -6.39
N LEU A 62 -22.62 -19.80 -6.76
CA LEU A 62 -24.02 -19.46 -6.61
C LEU A 62 -24.39 -19.38 -5.12
N ASP A 63 -23.94 -20.34 -4.30
CA ASP A 63 -24.14 -20.26 -2.85
C ASP A 63 -23.42 -19.05 -2.23
N GLU A 64 -22.28 -18.62 -2.75
CA GLU A 64 -21.61 -17.39 -2.27
C GLU A 64 -22.34 -16.11 -2.74
N ILE A 65 -22.73 -16.02 -4.01
CA ILE A 65 -23.45 -14.86 -4.60
C ILE A 65 -24.84 -14.69 -3.96
N PHE A 66 -25.63 -15.78 -3.90
CA PHE A 66 -27.04 -15.77 -3.50
C PHE A 66 -27.26 -16.11 -2.04
N GLY A 67 -26.22 -16.50 -1.30
CA GLY A 67 -26.32 -16.77 0.13
C GLY A 67 -26.28 -15.53 1.02
N GLY A 68 -25.74 -14.41 0.51
CA GLY A 68 -25.74 -13.12 1.20
C GLY A 68 -26.96 -12.26 0.85
N ILE A 69 -27.36 -12.25 -0.43
CA ILE A 69 -28.59 -11.60 -0.88
C ILE A 69 -29.75 -12.51 -0.47
N SER A 70 -30.57 -12.10 0.52
CA SER A 70 -31.68 -12.94 1.04
C SER A 70 -32.46 -13.66 -0.08
N GLY A 71 -32.75 -14.95 0.11
CA GLY A 71 -33.15 -15.90 -0.95
C GLY A 71 -34.26 -15.45 -1.91
N ASN A 72 -35.07 -14.47 -1.51
CA ASN A 72 -36.04 -13.70 -2.32
C ASN A 72 -35.63 -13.38 -3.78
N LEU A 73 -34.33 -13.29 -4.12
CA LEU A 73 -33.91 -12.99 -5.51
C LEU A 73 -34.00 -14.19 -6.48
N LEU A 74 -33.86 -15.42 -5.98
CA LEU A 74 -33.91 -16.66 -6.80
C LEU A 74 -34.87 -17.74 -6.26
N ASP A 75 -35.30 -17.67 -5.00
CA ASP A 75 -36.38 -18.52 -4.46
C ASP A 75 -37.68 -18.34 -5.28
N GLY A 76 -37.85 -17.17 -5.88
CA GLY A 76 -38.73 -16.96 -7.03
C GLY A 76 -38.03 -17.34 -8.33
N LEU A 77 -38.40 -18.49 -8.90
CA LEU A 77 -37.97 -18.95 -10.22
C LEU A 77 -38.05 -17.82 -11.27
N MET A 78 -36.91 -17.35 -11.77
CA MET A 78 -36.86 -16.16 -12.62
C MET A 78 -37.46 -16.46 -14.00
N LEU A 79 -38.67 -15.95 -14.21
CA LEU A 79 -39.42 -16.09 -15.46
C LEU A 79 -38.99 -15.00 -16.44
N ILE A 80 -38.25 -15.40 -17.46
CA ILE A 80 -37.82 -14.53 -18.56
C ILE A 80 -38.88 -14.56 -19.64
N HIS A 81 -39.54 -13.43 -19.86
CA HIS A 81 -40.44 -13.18 -20.97
C HIS A 81 -39.66 -12.73 -22.21
N GLN A 82 -40.08 -13.21 -23.38
CA GLN A 82 -39.43 -12.90 -24.66
C GLN A 82 -37.91 -13.20 -24.66
N PRO A 83 -37.48 -14.40 -24.20
CA PRO A 83 -36.07 -14.74 -24.13
C PRO A 83 -35.46 -14.91 -25.53
N GLU A 84 -34.25 -14.40 -25.70
CA GLU A 84 -33.41 -14.58 -26.89
C GLU A 84 -32.11 -15.23 -26.42
N ILE A 85 -31.81 -16.42 -26.96
CA ILE A 85 -30.62 -17.20 -26.59
C ILE A 85 -29.66 -17.20 -27.79
N LYS A 86 -28.44 -16.73 -27.59
CA LYS A 86 -27.40 -16.63 -28.62
C LYS A 86 -26.12 -17.33 -28.17
N TYR A 87 -25.48 -18.05 -29.09
CA TYR A 87 -24.18 -18.66 -28.90
C TYR A 87 -23.13 -17.83 -29.64
N PHE A 88 -22.05 -17.46 -28.95
CA PHE A 88 -20.96 -16.66 -29.50
C PHE A 88 -19.66 -17.49 -29.48
N GLU A 89 -19.00 -17.58 -30.62
CA GLU A 89 -17.70 -18.22 -30.79
C GLU A 89 -16.73 -17.20 -31.42
N GLY A 90 -15.61 -16.93 -30.76
CA GLY A 90 -14.52 -16.12 -31.31
C GLY A 90 -14.69 -14.60 -31.18
N ASP A 91 -15.53 -14.14 -30.26
CA ASP A 91 -15.61 -12.72 -29.86
C ASP A 91 -15.57 -12.62 -28.32
N PRO A 92 -14.39 -12.82 -27.70
CA PRO A 92 -14.21 -12.55 -26.28
C PRO A 92 -14.42 -11.05 -26.09
N GLY A 93 -15.52 -10.68 -25.42
CA GLY A 93 -15.81 -9.28 -25.13
C GLY A 93 -14.74 -8.72 -24.20
N GLN A 94 -13.75 -8.04 -24.78
CA GLN A 94 -12.75 -7.17 -24.13
C GLN A 94 -12.40 -7.55 -22.68
N VAL A 95 -11.84 -8.75 -22.47
CA VAL A 95 -11.00 -9.04 -21.30
C VAL A 95 -9.55 -8.97 -21.75
N GLY A 96 -9.13 -7.78 -22.17
CA GLY A 96 -7.72 -7.42 -22.15
C GLY A 96 -7.36 -6.93 -20.75
N GLU A 97 -6.12 -7.12 -20.32
CA GLU A 97 -5.62 -6.36 -19.17
C GLU A 97 -5.81 -4.86 -19.42
N PRO A 98 -6.25 -4.07 -18.42
CA PRO A 98 -6.39 -2.63 -18.57
C PRO A 98 -5.13 -1.97 -19.14
N GLY A 99 -5.25 -1.37 -20.33
CA GLY A 99 -4.17 -0.62 -20.98
C GLY A 99 -3.41 -1.32 -22.12
N GLN A 100 -3.66 -2.60 -22.44
CA GLN A 100 -3.00 -3.24 -23.60
C GLN A 100 -3.80 -3.13 -24.91
N SER A 101 -3.22 -2.44 -25.90
CA SER A 101 -3.74 -2.41 -27.27
C SER A 101 -3.39 -3.71 -28.01
N LEU A 102 -4.38 -4.59 -28.22
CA LEU A 102 -4.20 -5.76 -29.08
C LEU A 102 -3.85 -5.37 -30.54
N SER A 103 -2.89 -6.09 -31.13
CA SER A 103 -2.45 -5.84 -32.50
C SER A 103 -3.47 -6.36 -33.53
N PRO A 104 -3.83 -5.59 -34.59
CA PRO A 104 -4.82 -6.03 -35.57
C PRO A 104 -4.34 -7.24 -36.39
N GLY A 105 -4.81 -8.44 -36.06
CA GLY A 105 -4.59 -9.64 -36.90
C GLY A 105 -4.54 -10.98 -36.18
N GLU A 106 -4.25 -11.01 -34.87
CA GLU A 106 -4.24 -12.24 -34.07
C GLU A 106 -5.56 -12.39 -33.29
N ILE A 107 -6.41 -13.29 -33.76
CA ILE A 107 -7.54 -13.85 -32.99
C ILE A 107 -7.37 -15.36 -33.02
N SER A 108 -6.72 -15.92 -32.00
CA SER A 108 -6.81 -17.35 -31.73
C SER A 108 -8.14 -17.65 -31.02
N THR A 109 -8.92 -18.60 -31.52
CA THR A 109 -10.11 -19.09 -30.83
C THR A 109 -9.71 -20.09 -29.75
N HIS A 110 -9.52 -19.60 -28.53
CA HIS A 110 -9.35 -20.45 -27.35
C HIS A 110 -10.70 -20.86 -26.75
N PRO A 111 -10.78 -21.93 -25.92
CA PRO A 111 -12.00 -22.32 -25.21
C PRO A 111 -12.61 -21.20 -24.35
N GLU A 112 -11.78 -20.29 -23.80
CA GLU A 112 -12.24 -19.08 -23.11
C GLU A 112 -12.96 -18.05 -24.01
N ASN A 113 -12.88 -18.17 -25.34
CA ASN A 113 -13.50 -17.24 -26.30
C ASN A 113 -14.91 -17.67 -26.74
N ILE A 114 -15.58 -18.50 -25.94
CA ILE A 114 -16.93 -19.03 -26.17
C ILE A 114 -17.86 -18.54 -25.07
N LYS A 115 -19.03 -18.00 -25.45
CA LYS A 115 -20.08 -17.66 -24.48
C LYS A 115 -21.50 -17.89 -24.98
N VAL A 116 -22.36 -18.30 -24.05
CA VAL A 116 -23.81 -18.33 -24.23
C VAL A 116 -24.40 -17.06 -23.63
N ARG A 117 -25.18 -16.32 -24.41
CA ARG A 117 -25.92 -15.13 -23.98
C ARG A 117 -27.42 -15.43 -23.97
N LEU A 118 -28.09 -14.96 -22.94
CA LEU A 118 -29.54 -15.03 -22.78
C LEU A 118 -30.05 -13.62 -22.41
N THR A 119 -30.79 -13.00 -23.31
CA THR A 119 -31.45 -11.71 -23.13
C THR A 119 -32.95 -11.91 -22.94
N GLY A 120 -33.63 -11.01 -22.23
CA GLY A 120 -35.10 -11.02 -22.12
C GLY A 120 -35.61 -10.12 -21.01
N LYS A 121 -36.92 -10.12 -20.76
CA LYS A 121 -37.54 -9.28 -19.72
C LYS A 121 -37.98 -10.11 -18.53
N VAL A 122 -37.64 -9.67 -17.32
CA VAL A 122 -38.00 -10.33 -16.06
C VAL A 122 -38.86 -9.43 -15.19
N GLU A 123 -39.60 -10.04 -14.26
CA GLU A 123 -40.07 -9.36 -13.07
C GLU A 123 -39.01 -9.57 -11.98
N ALA A 124 -38.35 -8.50 -11.58
CA ALA A 124 -37.28 -8.53 -10.58
C ALA A 124 -37.34 -7.24 -9.75
N PHE A 125 -36.92 -7.30 -8.49
CA PHE A 125 -36.85 -6.12 -7.61
C PHE A 125 -38.20 -5.40 -7.40
N LYS A 126 -39.33 -6.11 -7.56
CA LYS A 126 -40.72 -5.59 -7.61
C LYS A 126 -41.02 -4.68 -8.81
N THR A 127 -40.20 -4.76 -9.85
CA THR A 127 -40.32 -4.01 -11.10
C THR A 127 -40.58 -4.98 -12.25
N THR A 128 -41.66 -4.75 -13.00
CA THR A 128 -41.99 -5.54 -14.19
C THR A 128 -41.24 -5.02 -15.42
N GLY A 129 -40.67 -5.92 -16.22
CA GLY A 129 -40.04 -5.56 -17.49
C GLY A 129 -38.59 -5.09 -17.36
N VAL A 130 -37.91 -5.46 -16.27
CA VAL A 130 -36.46 -5.32 -16.10
C VAL A 130 -35.77 -6.11 -17.20
N GLN A 131 -34.84 -5.48 -17.91
CA GLN A 131 -34.08 -6.14 -18.97
C GLN A 131 -32.96 -6.97 -18.35
N LEU A 132 -33.00 -8.28 -18.57
CA LEU A 132 -31.94 -9.22 -18.23
C LEU A 132 -30.99 -9.40 -19.42
N LEU A 133 -29.70 -9.49 -19.11
CA LEU A 133 -28.62 -10.03 -19.92
C LEU A 133 -27.84 -11.02 -19.05
N ALA A 134 -28.03 -12.31 -19.29
CA ALA A 134 -27.24 -13.38 -18.70
C ALA A 134 -26.15 -13.82 -19.68
N GLU A 135 -24.89 -13.88 -19.24
CA GLU A 135 -23.76 -14.42 -20.01
C GLU A 135 -23.11 -15.58 -19.25
N PHE A 136 -22.93 -16.71 -19.93
CA PHE A 136 -22.25 -17.90 -19.43
C PHE A 136 -21.01 -18.15 -20.28
N PHE A 137 -19.83 -18.25 -19.66
CA PHE A 137 -18.55 -18.33 -20.37
C PHE A 137 -17.51 -19.13 -19.58
N LEU A 138 -16.34 -19.37 -20.17
CA LEU A 138 -15.20 -19.97 -19.48
C LEU A 138 -14.10 -18.91 -19.31
N GLN A 139 -13.50 -18.84 -18.13
CA GLN A 139 -12.29 -18.05 -17.84
C GLN A 139 -11.31 -18.98 -17.11
N ASP A 140 -10.08 -19.13 -17.60
CA ASP A 140 -9.08 -20.07 -17.05
C ASP A 140 -9.59 -21.52 -16.93
N ASN A 141 -10.45 -21.94 -17.88
CA ASN A 141 -11.20 -23.21 -17.87
C ASN A 141 -12.18 -23.39 -16.69
N GLN A 142 -12.42 -22.34 -15.90
CA GLN A 142 -13.49 -22.30 -14.90
C GLN A 142 -14.76 -21.68 -15.50
N PRO A 143 -15.95 -22.24 -15.20
CA PRO A 143 -17.19 -21.67 -15.65
C PRO A 143 -17.56 -20.40 -14.88
N ASN A 144 -18.04 -19.41 -15.63
CA ASN A 144 -18.51 -18.16 -15.08
C ASN A 144 -19.89 -17.77 -15.61
N LEU A 145 -20.64 -17.09 -14.74
CA LEU A 145 -21.96 -16.54 -14.99
C LEU A 145 -21.97 -15.07 -14.59
N THR A 146 -22.43 -14.22 -15.49
CA THR A 146 -22.75 -12.81 -15.23
C THR A 146 -24.22 -12.55 -15.53
N LEU A 147 -25.00 -12.06 -14.56
CA LEU A 147 -26.40 -11.65 -14.70
C LEU A 147 -26.50 -10.13 -14.56
N LYS A 148 -26.68 -9.42 -15.67
CA LYS A 148 -26.85 -7.97 -15.73
C LYS A 148 -28.33 -7.61 -15.86
N PHE A 149 -28.83 -6.78 -14.94
CA PHE A 149 -30.19 -6.28 -14.88
C PHE A 149 -30.20 -4.77 -15.11
N GLN A 150 -30.99 -4.32 -16.06
CA GLN A 150 -31.22 -2.89 -16.33
C GLN A 150 -32.70 -2.59 -16.08
N LEU A 151 -32.98 -1.66 -15.17
CA LEU A 151 -34.35 -1.24 -14.91
C LEU A 151 -34.93 -0.50 -16.13
N PRO A 152 -36.24 -0.63 -16.39
CA PRO A 152 -36.86 0.03 -17.54
C PRO A 152 -36.89 1.55 -17.33
N THR A 153 -36.13 2.29 -18.14
CA THR A 153 -36.28 3.75 -18.26
C THR A 153 -37.58 4.06 -19.00
N THR A 154 -38.57 4.64 -18.32
CA THR A 154 -39.80 5.10 -18.99
C THR A 154 -39.73 6.61 -19.24
N GLU A 155 -40.35 7.10 -20.32
CA GLU A 155 -40.37 8.54 -20.62
C GLU A 155 -41.06 9.39 -19.53
N ASN A 156 -41.91 8.77 -18.69
CA ASN A 156 -42.65 9.44 -17.62
C ASN A 156 -41.99 9.30 -16.24
N GLU A 157 -41.14 8.28 -16.05
CA GLU A 157 -40.32 8.05 -14.85
C GLU A 157 -38.86 7.80 -15.29
N PRO A 158 -38.13 8.86 -15.70
CA PRO A 158 -36.75 8.73 -16.19
C PRO A 158 -35.76 8.31 -15.09
N ASP A 159 -36.07 8.67 -13.84
CA ASP A 159 -35.28 8.34 -12.65
C ASP A 159 -35.96 7.20 -11.87
N ALA A 160 -36.10 6.03 -12.50
CA ALA A 160 -36.48 4.81 -11.79
C ALA A 160 -35.43 4.53 -10.69
N ALA A 161 -35.82 4.70 -9.43
CA ALA A 161 -34.93 4.63 -8.28
C ALA A 161 -34.98 3.24 -7.61
N LEU A 162 -33.81 2.74 -7.19
CA LEU A 162 -33.70 1.51 -6.42
C LEU A 162 -32.92 1.79 -5.13
N GLY A 163 -33.60 1.69 -3.99
CA GLY A 163 -32.95 1.74 -2.69
C GLY A 163 -32.21 0.44 -2.38
N LEU A 164 -30.87 0.49 -2.26
CA LEU A 164 -30.09 -0.71 -1.91
C LEU A 164 -30.41 -1.23 -0.50
N GLY A 165 -30.92 -0.38 0.39
CA GLY A 165 -31.51 -0.78 1.68
C GLY A 165 -32.66 -1.79 1.62
N SER A 166 -33.22 -2.07 0.43
CA SER A 166 -34.17 -3.15 0.24
C SER A 166 -33.52 -4.54 0.19
N PHE A 167 -32.21 -4.62 -0.11
CA PHE A 167 -31.39 -5.82 -0.10
C PHE A 167 -30.53 -5.93 1.16
N PHE A 168 -30.01 -4.79 1.64
CA PHE A 168 -29.07 -4.69 2.76
C PHE A 168 -29.61 -3.73 3.85
N PRO A 169 -30.77 -4.05 4.47
CA PRO A 169 -31.43 -3.19 5.46
C PRO A 169 -30.63 -2.99 6.76
N GLU A 170 -29.64 -3.85 7.02
CA GLU A 170 -28.75 -3.83 8.19
C GLU A 170 -27.65 -2.77 8.14
N VAL A 171 -27.35 -2.21 6.96
CA VAL A 171 -26.31 -1.17 6.79
C VAL A 171 -26.97 0.20 6.63
N PRO A 172 -26.92 1.11 7.64
CA PRO A 172 -27.72 2.34 7.63
C PRO A 172 -27.43 3.27 6.46
N VAL A 173 -26.16 3.41 6.05
CA VAL A 173 -25.78 4.30 4.93
C VAL A 173 -26.24 3.73 3.58
N VAL A 174 -26.14 2.41 3.35
CA VAL A 174 -26.67 1.73 2.16
C VAL A 174 -28.20 1.83 2.12
N LYS A 175 -28.85 1.87 3.29
CA LYS A 175 -30.29 2.12 3.41
C LYS A 175 -30.71 3.55 3.06
N ALA A 176 -29.83 4.53 3.23
CA ALA A 176 -30.04 5.91 2.79
C ALA A 176 -29.71 6.15 1.30
N MET A 177 -29.14 5.16 0.61
CA MET A 177 -28.78 5.26 -0.81
C MET A 177 -29.92 4.80 -1.72
N GLU A 178 -30.53 5.75 -2.42
CA GLU A 178 -31.40 5.51 -3.56
C GLU A 178 -30.62 5.72 -4.85
N PHE A 179 -30.38 4.64 -5.59
CA PHE A 179 -29.67 4.68 -6.88
C PHE A 179 -30.67 5.03 -7.98
N THR A 180 -30.43 6.13 -8.68
CA THR A 180 -31.15 6.47 -9.91
C THR A 180 -30.47 5.81 -11.11
N ARG A 181 -31.27 5.34 -12.07
CA ARG A 181 -30.83 4.59 -13.27
C ARG A 181 -29.96 3.35 -12.95
N PRO A 182 -30.35 2.48 -12.00
CA PRO A 182 -29.46 1.44 -11.53
C PRO A 182 -29.23 0.34 -12.58
N THR A 183 -27.98 -0.10 -12.68
CA THR A 183 -27.56 -1.32 -13.37
C THR A 183 -27.00 -2.28 -12.34
N LEU A 184 -27.64 -3.43 -12.17
CA LEU A 184 -27.20 -4.47 -11.24
C LEU A 184 -26.47 -5.56 -12.02
N ILE A 185 -25.35 -6.04 -11.50
CA ILE A 185 -24.58 -7.14 -12.08
C ILE A 185 -24.22 -8.13 -10.98
N LEU A 186 -24.74 -9.35 -11.10
CA LEU A 186 -24.30 -10.49 -10.30
C LEU A 186 -23.24 -11.24 -11.10
N THR A 187 -22.09 -11.58 -10.52
CA THR A 187 -21.11 -12.41 -11.22
C THR A 187 -20.38 -13.39 -10.33
N SER A 188 -20.06 -14.57 -10.88
CA SER A 188 -19.18 -15.56 -10.24
C SER A 188 -17.69 -15.30 -10.47
N GLY A 189 -17.34 -14.50 -11.49
CA GLY A 189 -15.96 -14.21 -11.84
C GLY A 189 -15.39 -13.06 -11.02
N GLU A 190 -14.08 -13.07 -10.80
CA GLU A 190 -13.33 -12.01 -10.15
C GLU A 190 -12.45 -11.28 -11.19
N GLY A 191 -12.35 -9.96 -11.10
CA GLY A 191 -11.55 -9.17 -12.04
C GLY A 191 -12.12 -9.10 -13.46
N LEU A 192 -13.42 -9.34 -13.64
CA LEU A 192 -14.10 -9.10 -14.91
C LEU A 192 -14.25 -7.60 -15.18
N TYR A 193 -14.50 -7.21 -16.42
CA TYR A 193 -14.71 -5.82 -16.83
C TYR A 193 -16.02 -5.68 -17.63
N ASP A 194 -16.82 -4.66 -17.34
CA ASP A 194 -18.03 -4.31 -18.10
C ASP A 194 -17.78 -3.09 -19.01
N PRO A 195 -17.62 -3.27 -20.33
CA PRO A 195 -17.27 -2.18 -21.24
C PRO A 195 -18.40 -1.16 -21.48
N ALA A 196 -19.63 -1.42 -21.01
CA ALA A 196 -20.72 -0.46 -21.09
C ALA A 196 -20.79 0.46 -19.85
N LEU A 197 -20.09 0.08 -18.77
CA LEU A 197 -19.97 0.86 -17.54
C LEU A 197 -18.54 1.42 -17.34
N ASP A 198 -17.57 0.94 -18.13
CA ASP A 198 -16.14 1.23 -17.98
C ASP A 198 -15.61 0.91 -16.57
N ALA A 199 -16.02 -0.25 -16.04
CA ALA A 199 -15.77 -0.62 -14.66
C ALA A 199 -15.39 -2.10 -14.50
N ASN A 200 -14.52 -2.37 -13.54
CA ASN A 200 -14.23 -3.72 -13.06
C ASN A 200 -15.38 -4.23 -12.18
N LEU A 201 -15.62 -5.54 -12.22
CA LEU A 201 -16.65 -6.23 -11.45
C LEU A 201 -16.00 -7.09 -10.37
N ASN A 202 -16.46 -6.94 -9.14
CA ASN A 202 -16.15 -7.87 -8.07
C ASN A 202 -17.01 -9.12 -8.17
N ARG A 203 -16.46 -10.26 -7.76
CA ARG A 203 -17.23 -11.49 -7.57
C ARG A 203 -18.32 -11.25 -6.52
N GLY A 204 -19.56 -11.62 -6.82
CA GLY A 204 -20.71 -11.37 -5.97
C GLY A 204 -21.69 -10.37 -6.60
N PHE A 205 -22.14 -9.41 -5.78
CA PHE A 205 -23.11 -8.39 -6.15
C PHE A 205 -22.40 -7.08 -6.53
N ASN A 206 -22.82 -6.48 -7.64
CA ASN A 206 -22.35 -5.18 -8.12
C ASN A 206 -23.57 -4.32 -8.47
N CYS A 207 -23.63 -3.08 -8.02
CA CYS A 207 -24.68 -2.13 -8.36
C CYS A 207 -24.06 -0.80 -8.80
N PHE A 208 -24.44 -0.32 -9.98
CA PHE A 208 -23.99 0.94 -10.54
C PHE A 208 -25.17 1.89 -10.70
N GLY A 209 -25.00 3.18 -10.43
CA GLY A 209 -26.03 4.21 -10.66
C GLY A 209 -25.73 5.50 -9.90
N ASP A 210 -26.53 6.54 -10.11
CA ASP A 210 -26.28 7.84 -9.46
C ASP A 210 -27.03 7.96 -8.13
N VAL A 211 -26.33 8.28 -7.05
CA VAL A 211 -26.91 8.61 -5.74
C VAL A 211 -26.93 10.13 -5.55
N GLU A 212 -28.03 10.66 -5.04
CA GLU A 212 -28.11 12.07 -4.66
C GLU A 212 -27.47 12.30 -3.28
N VAL A 213 -26.37 13.05 -3.25
CA VAL A 213 -25.52 13.21 -2.06
C VAL A 213 -25.70 14.55 -1.37
N ALA A 214 -25.97 15.64 -2.12
CA ALA A 214 -26.12 16.98 -1.54
C ALA A 214 -27.35 17.14 -0.62
N THR A 215 -28.39 16.35 -0.84
CA THR A 215 -29.67 16.40 -0.13
C THR A 215 -29.90 15.19 0.78
N SER A 216 -28.94 14.26 0.85
CA SER A 216 -29.08 13.02 1.61
C SER A 216 -29.32 13.29 3.10
N ASP A 217 -30.19 12.47 3.70
CA ASP A 217 -30.40 12.45 5.15
C ASP A 217 -29.15 11.91 5.88
N ASP A 218 -28.35 11.05 5.23
CA ASP A 218 -27.09 10.55 5.77
C ASP A 218 -26.03 11.66 5.88
N GLN A 219 -25.36 11.71 7.03
CA GLN A 219 -24.39 12.76 7.34
C GLN A 219 -23.11 12.65 6.50
N ASN A 220 -22.65 11.46 6.14
CA ASN A 220 -21.44 11.24 5.37
C ASN A 220 -21.68 11.59 3.89
N LEU A 221 -22.82 11.18 3.32
CA LEU A 221 -23.21 11.55 1.97
C LEU A 221 -23.44 13.06 1.85
N ARG A 222 -24.12 13.69 2.81
CA ARG A 222 -24.29 15.14 2.84
C ARG A 222 -22.97 15.90 3.02
N LEU A 223 -22.02 15.34 3.78
CA LEU A 223 -20.66 15.89 3.88
C LEU A 223 -19.94 15.84 2.52
N LEU A 224 -20.01 14.72 1.79
CA LEU A 224 -19.46 14.60 0.44
C LEU A 224 -20.05 15.63 -0.52
N GLY A 225 -21.38 15.72 -0.60
CA GLY A 225 -22.06 16.68 -1.47
C GLY A 225 -21.72 18.14 -1.13
N GLY A 226 -21.61 18.48 0.16
CA GLY A 226 -21.21 19.81 0.62
C GLY A 226 -19.73 20.14 0.39
N PHE A 227 -18.83 19.19 0.65
CA PHE A 227 -17.38 19.36 0.51
C PHE A 227 -16.96 19.45 -0.95
N LEU A 228 -17.44 18.53 -1.78
CA LEU A 228 -17.08 18.38 -3.20
C LEU A 228 -17.98 19.20 -4.13
N LYS A 229 -19.05 19.81 -3.58
CA LYS A 229 -20.04 20.65 -4.31
C LYS A 229 -20.77 19.92 -5.44
N VAL A 230 -20.91 18.60 -5.31
CA VAL A 230 -21.61 17.72 -6.25
C VAL A 230 -23.02 17.41 -5.75
N GLN A 231 -23.99 17.39 -6.67
CA GLN A 231 -25.38 17.06 -6.34
C GLN A 231 -25.63 15.55 -6.35
N ARG A 232 -25.20 14.90 -7.43
CA ARG A 232 -25.27 13.44 -7.64
C ARG A 232 -23.87 12.90 -7.90
N LEU A 233 -23.63 11.65 -7.50
CA LEU A 233 -22.41 10.91 -7.78
C LEU A 233 -22.76 9.55 -8.37
N GLY A 234 -22.11 9.18 -9.47
CA GLY A 234 -22.16 7.82 -9.99
C GLY A 234 -21.37 6.91 -9.06
N PHE A 235 -22.07 6.00 -8.37
CA PHE A 235 -21.48 5.03 -7.46
C PHE A 235 -21.44 3.65 -8.08
N TYR A 236 -20.36 2.93 -7.76
CA TYR A 236 -20.23 1.48 -7.86
C TYR A 236 -20.30 0.90 -6.44
N ALA A 237 -21.32 0.09 -6.17
CA ALA A 237 -21.51 -0.65 -4.93
C ALA A 237 -21.24 -2.15 -5.14
N GLY A 238 -20.05 -2.62 -4.76
CA GLY A 238 -19.68 -4.03 -4.75
C GLY A 238 -19.88 -4.68 -3.38
N ILE A 239 -20.21 -5.97 -3.36
CA ILE A 239 -20.17 -6.79 -2.13
C ILE A 239 -19.23 -7.97 -2.36
N ALA A 240 -18.13 -7.95 -1.63
CA ALA A 240 -17.10 -8.99 -1.64
C ALA A 240 -17.05 -9.70 -0.28
N GLY A 241 -16.64 -10.97 -0.28
CA GLY A 241 -16.26 -11.70 0.94
C GLY A 241 -17.23 -12.79 1.40
N ASN A 242 -16.84 -13.45 2.49
CA ASN A 242 -17.54 -14.58 3.10
C ASN A 242 -18.83 -14.12 3.78
N ARG A 243 -19.91 -14.93 3.73
CA ARG A 243 -21.22 -14.69 4.40
C ARG A 243 -21.12 -14.23 5.87
N LEU A 244 -20.02 -14.55 6.57
CA LEU A 244 -19.79 -14.18 7.97
C LEU A 244 -19.26 -12.75 8.18
N ALA A 245 -18.73 -12.11 7.15
CA ALA A 245 -18.16 -10.75 7.20
C ALA A 245 -18.19 -10.11 5.79
N PRO A 246 -19.37 -9.68 5.31
CA PRO A 246 -19.47 -8.99 4.03
C PRO A 246 -18.70 -7.67 4.06
N LYS A 247 -17.95 -7.40 2.99
CA LYS A 247 -17.30 -6.12 2.72
C LYS A 247 -18.08 -5.43 1.60
N TYR A 248 -18.74 -4.33 1.94
CA TYR A 248 -19.39 -3.44 0.99
C TYR A 248 -18.36 -2.40 0.55
N LEU A 249 -18.24 -2.17 -0.75
CA LEU A 249 -17.32 -1.21 -1.35
C LEU A 249 -18.13 -0.25 -2.22
N LEU A 250 -18.02 1.05 -1.96
CA LEU A 250 -18.80 2.12 -2.59
C LEU A 250 -17.87 3.16 -3.21
N GLU A 251 -17.57 3.02 -4.49
CA GLU A 251 -16.60 3.84 -5.21
C GLU A 251 -17.27 4.85 -6.15
N ALA A 252 -16.74 6.07 -6.24
CA ALA A 252 -17.20 7.12 -7.13
C ALA A 252 -16.04 8.05 -7.52
N ALA A 253 -15.86 8.34 -8.81
CA ALA A 253 -14.81 9.25 -9.30
C ALA A 253 -15.37 10.65 -9.61
N ILE A 254 -14.62 11.69 -9.24
CA ILE A 254 -14.87 13.10 -9.59
C ILE A 254 -13.70 13.65 -10.39
N HIS A 255 -13.85 13.69 -11.70
CA HIS A 255 -12.93 14.39 -12.61
C HIS A 255 -13.23 15.90 -12.69
N GLN A 256 -13.28 16.58 -11.54
CA GLN A 256 -13.54 18.02 -11.47
C GLN A 256 -12.46 18.73 -10.66
N ASN A 257 -11.79 19.69 -11.31
CA ASN A 257 -10.84 20.57 -10.64
C ASN A 257 -11.57 21.60 -9.78
N MET A 258 -11.38 21.56 -8.46
CA MET A 258 -12.05 22.46 -7.51
C MET A 258 -11.05 23.35 -6.79
N ALA A 259 -11.18 24.67 -6.94
CA ALA A 259 -10.47 25.63 -6.11
C ALA A 259 -11.10 25.71 -4.70
N ILE A 260 -10.28 25.45 -3.68
CA ILE A 260 -10.63 25.53 -2.25
C ILE A 260 -10.29 26.93 -1.73
N MET A 261 -9.08 27.40 -2.03
CA MET A 261 -8.61 28.74 -1.71
C MET A 261 -7.98 29.38 -2.95
N ASN A 262 -8.30 30.64 -3.21
CA ASN A 262 -7.75 31.40 -4.34
C ASN A 262 -7.27 32.77 -3.87
N GLY A 263 -6.12 32.80 -3.19
CA GLY A 263 -5.44 34.00 -2.74
C GLY A 263 -4.43 34.53 -3.76
N LYS A 264 -3.94 35.76 -3.53
CA LYS A 264 -2.96 36.41 -4.42
C LYS A 264 -1.62 35.66 -4.51
N ASN A 265 -1.16 35.11 -3.38
CA ASN A 265 0.14 34.45 -3.27
C ASN A 265 0.05 32.96 -2.91
N PHE A 266 -1.16 32.45 -2.67
CA PHE A 266 -1.44 31.09 -2.25
C PHE A 266 -2.75 30.65 -2.89
N LYS A 267 -2.71 29.57 -3.67
CA LYS A 267 -3.91 28.88 -4.16
C LYS A 267 -3.84 27.44 -3.72
N LEU A 268 -4.99 26.87 -3.45
CA LEU A 268 -5.18 25.48 -3.05
C LEU A 268 -6.39 24.94 -3.81
N GLY A 269 -6.22 23.83 -4.50
CA GLY A 269 -7.33 23.13 -5.14
C GLY A 269 -7.10 21.63 -5.20
N TYR A 270 -8.18 20.91 -5.47
CA TYR A 270 -8.11 19.49 -5.83
C TYR A 270 -8.12 19.35 -7.36
N THR A 271 -7.29 18.43 -7.85
CA THR A 271 -7.44 17.78 -9.16
C THR A 271 -7.81 16.33 -8.92
N SER A 272 -8.59 15.73 -9.82
CA SER A 272 -8.98 14.30 -9.83
C SER A 272 -9.20 13.66 -8.45
N SER A 273 -10.42 13.75 -7.90
CA SER A 273 -10.76 13.11 -6.62
C SER A 273 -11.46 11.77 -6.84
N GLU A 274 -10.92 10.70 -6.26
CA GLU A 274 -11.55 9.38 -6.18
C GLU A 274 -12.12 9.19 -4.77
N ILE A 275 -13.38 8.78 -4.68
CA ILE A 275 -14.06 8.53 -3.41
C ILE A 275 -14.25 7.03 -3.30
N ALA A 276 -13.86 6.46 -2.17
CA ALA A 276 -14.12 5.07 -1.83
C ALA A 276 -14.67 5.01 -0.40
N MET A 277 -15.91 4.55 -0.23
CA MET A 277 -16.48 4.23 1.06
C MET A 277 -16.45 2.72 1.23
N GLU A 278 -15.62 2.23 2.16
CA GLU A 278 -15.63 0.82 2.57
C GLU A 278 -16.53 0.67 3.79
N ILE A 279 -17.31 -0.41 3.83
CA ILE A 279 -18.07 -0.81 5.00
C ILE A 279 -17.77 -2.28 5.26
N SER A 280 -17.11 -2.59 6.38
CA SER A 280 -16.68 -3.94 6.70
C SER A 280 -16.71 -4.19 8.22
N GLY A 281 -16.60 -5.47 8.61
CA GLY A 281 -16.62 -5.90 10.02
C GLY A 281 -17.94 -6.53 10.49
N VAL A 282 -17.92 -7.08 11.70
CA VAL A 282 -19.08 -7.74 12.33
C VAL A 282 -20.14 -6.74 12.81
N LEU A 283 -19.70 -5.51 13.11
CA LEU A 283 -20.53 -4.32 13.20
C LEU A 283 -20.09 -3.43 12.02
N PRO A 284 -20.89 -3.28 10.95
CA PRO A 284 -20.45 -2.62 9.73
C PRO A 284 -20.28 -1.11 9.95
N GLU A 285 -19.03 -0.65 9.99
CA GLU A 285 -18.68 0.77 10.15
C GLU A 285 -18.21 1.37 8.82
N PRO A 286 -18.81 2.50 8.36
CA PRO A 286 -18.41 3.14 7.12
C PRO A 286 -17.09 3.89 7.32
N THR A 287 -16.08 3.50 6.54
CA THR A 287 -14.81 4.19 6.38
C THR A 287 -14.81 4.93 5.05
N LEU A 288 -14.86 6.26 5.08
CA LEU A 288 -14.89 7.10 3.89
C LEU A 288 -13.49 7.58 3.51
N GLY A 289 -12.90 7.01 2.47
CA GLY A 289 -11.72 7.54 1.79
C GLY A 289 -12.09 8.51 0.67
N ILE A 290 -11.38 9.63 0.60
CA ILE A 290 -11.31 10.51 -0.58
C ILE A 290 -9.84 10.58 -0.97
N ALA A 291 -9.41 9.82 -1.97
CA ALA A 291 -8.10 10.00 -2.60
C ALA A 291 -8.15 11.23 -3.52
N GLN A 292 -7.13 12.06 -3.51
CA GLN A 292 -7.12 13.33 -4.25
C GLN A 292 -5.69 13.81 -4.51
N GLU A 293 -5.49 14.44 -5.66
CA GLU A 293 -4.34 15.31 -5.88
C GLU A 293 -4.66 16.69 -5.32
N ILE A 294 -3.86 17.16 -4.35
CA ILE A 294 -3.88 18.56 -3.91
C ILE A 294 -2.84 19.34 -4.72
N VAL A 295 -3.29 20.33 -5.48
CA VAL A 295 -2.42 21.31 -6.12
C VAL A 295 -2.34 22.56 -5.24
N VAL A 296 -1.17 22.76 -4.64
CA VAL A 296 -0.80 24.02 -3.96
C VAL A 296 -0.02 24.88 -4.97
N ILE A 297 -0.43 26.14 -5.14
CA ILE A 297 0.31 27.12 -5.93
C ILE A 297 0.80 28.24 -5.02
N LEU A 298 2.12 28.32 -4.85
CA LEU A 298 2.79 29.34 -4.04
C LEU A 298 3.44 30.38 -4.95
N ARG A 299 3.15 31.67 -4.74
CA ARG A 299 3.80 32.75 -5.49
C ARG A 299 5.04 33.23 -4.75
N GLU A 300 6.21 32.80 -5.19
CA GLU A 300 7.50 33.15 -4.61
C GLU A 300 8.32 33.96 -5.63
N ASN A 301 8.87 35.10 -5.22
CA ASN A 301 9.68 35.99 -6.08
C ASN A 301 9.03 36.41 -7.42
N GLY A 302 7.69 36.35 -7.52
CA GLY A 302 6.93 36.68 -8.73
C GLY A 302 6.69 35.50 -9.68
N GLN A 303 7.12 34.28 -9.33
CA GLN A 303 6.84 33.05 -10.08
C GLN A 303 5.83 32.19 -9.31
N ASP A 304 5.01 31.42 -10.04
CA ASP A 304 4.09 30.47 -9.44
C ASP A 304 4.79 29.10 -9.36
N ASN A 305 5.09 28.66 -8.14
CA ASN A 305 5.57 27.32 -7.81
C ASN A 305 4.37 26.40 -7.59
N HIS A 306 4.26 25.35 -8.39
CA HIS A 306 3.25 24.30 -8.25
C HIS A 306 3.83 23.17 -7.42
N LEU A 307 3.13 22.77 -6.36
CA LEU A 307 3.39 21.59 -5.54
C LEU A 307 2.17 20.69 -5.63
N ILE A 308 2.36 19.45 -6.08
CA ILE A 308 1.31 18.45 -6.23
C ILE A 308 1.53 17.40 -5.15
N PHE A 309 0.55 17.29 -4.25
CA PHE A 309 0.53 16.27 -3.21
C PHE A 309 -0.51 15.22 -3.57
N ILE A 310 -0.12 13.95 -3.59
CA ILE A 310 -1.05 12.82 -3.64
C ILE A 310 -1.42 12.42 -2.22
N GLY A 311 -2.63 11.90 -2.01
CA GLY A 311 -3.04 11.43 -0.69
C GLY A 311 -4.55 11.41 -0.58
N GLY A 312 -5.08 11.63 0.61
CA GLY A 312 -6.52 11.63 0.81
C GLY A 312 -7.01 12.08 2.17
N VAL A 313 -8.32 11.95 2.36
CA VAL A 313 -9.01 12.12 3.64
C VAL A 313 -9.72 10.82 3.97
N LYS A 314 -9.44 10.24 5.14
CA LYS A 314 -10.09 9.04 5.67
C LYS A 314 -10.96 9.43 6.86
N GLY A 315 -12.29 9.39 6.67
CA GLY A 315 -13.27 9.50 7.74
C GLY A 315 -13.58 8.13 8.35
N GLN A 316 -13.64 8.07 9.67
CA GLN A 316 -14.14 6.97 10.49
C GLN A 316 -15.24 7.53 11.43
N ALA A 317 -15.91 6.68 12.20
CA ALA A 317 -17.03 7.12 13.06
C ALA A 317 -16.64 8.22 14.08
N GLU A 318 -15.39 8.22 14.55
CA GLU A 318 -14.91 9.13 15.61
C GLU A 318 -13.77 10.07 15.17
N SER A 319 -13.22 9.91 13.96
CA SER A 319 -12.06 10.65 13.48
C SER A 319 -12.10 10.95 11.97
N VAL A 320 -11.39 12.00 11.55
CA VAL A 320 -11.14 12.33 10.14
C VAL A 320 -9.66 12.62 9.95
N THR A 321 -8.95 11.71 9.29
CA THR A 321 -7.49 11.83 9.04
C THR A 321 -7.21 12.20 7.60
N GLY A 322 -6.69 13.41 7.38
CA GLY A 322 -6.06 13.80 6.12
C GLY A 322 -4.61 13.33 6.06
N PHE A 323 -4.16 12.82 4.93
CA PHE A 323 -2.78 12.40 4.69
C PHE A 323 -2.36 12.80 3.28
N PHE A 324 -1.19 13.44 3.11
CA PHE A 324 -0.75 14.03 1.85
C PHE A 324 0.77 13.91 1.70
N THR A 325 1.24 13.35 0.59
CA THR A 325 2.65 13.19 0.24
C THR A 325 2.96 13.97 -1.03
N LEU A 326 3.99 14.80 -1.00
CA LEU A 326 4.48 15.53 -2.18
C LEU A 326 4.97 14.54 -3.24
N ASP A 327 4.29 14.48 -4.39
CA ASP A 327 4.71 13.65 -5.53
C ASP A 327 5.46 14.46 -6.58
N ALA A 328 5.03 15.69 -6.86
CA ALA A 328 5.62 16.50 -7.93
C ALA A 328 5.71 17.99 -7.60
N THR A 329 6.68 18.64 -8.23
CA THR A 329 6.88 20.09 -8.16
C THR A 329 7.23 20.63 -9.54
N GLY A 330 6.97 21.91 -9.76
CA GLY A 330 7.50 22.62 -10.92
C GLY A 330 7.19 24.12 -10.90
N GLN A 331 7.86 24.86 -11.78
CA GLN A 331 7.73 26.31 -11.86
C GLN A 331 7.09 26.70 -13.20
N SER A 332 6.17 27.66 -13.18
CA SER A 332 5.66 28.27 -14.40
C SER A 332 5.88 29.79 -14.41
N ALA A 333 6.26 30.30 -15.58
CA ALA A 333 6.07 31.71 -15.91
C ALA A 333 4.56 31.99 -16.07
N GLU A 334 4.11 33.19 -15.67
CA GLU A 334 2.69 33.49 -15.45
C GLU A 334 1.77 33.04 -16.60
N GLY A 335 0.83 32.14 -16.29
CA GLY A 335 -0.35 31.88 -17.12
C GLY A 335 -0.23 30.85 -18.23
N GLN A 336 0.91 30.16 -18.39
CA GLN A 336 0.97 28.97 -19.27
C GLN A 336 0.87 27.68 -18.43
N PRO A 337 0.04 26.69 -18.84
CA PRO A 337 0.15 25.34 -18.30
C PRO A 337 1.45 24.75 -18.86
N ALA A 338 2.52 24.85 -18.08
CA ALA A 338 3.83 24.37 -18.51
C ALA A 338 3.76 22.88 -18.83
N THR A 339 4.56 22.46 -19.81
CA THR A 339 5.15 21.11 -19.81
C THR A 339 6.08 21.04 -18.61
N LEU A 340 5.48 20.87 -17.43
CA LEU A 340 6.19 20.62 -16.19
C LEU A 340 6.95 19.31 -16.38
N GLU A 341 8.28 19.33 -16.27
CA GLU A 341 8.98 18.11 -15.86
C GLU A 341 8.75 18.02 -14.35
N PRO A 342 7.94 17.06 -13.86
CA PRO A 342 7.64 16.95 -12.44
C PRO A 342 8.89 16.51 -11.70
N THR A 343 9.61 17.47 -11.11
CA THR A 343 10.70 17.14 -10.19
C THR A 343 10.09 16.74 -8.86
N ARG A 344 10.50 15.61 -8.29
CA ARG A 344 10.17 15.24 -6.90
C ARG A 344 10.95 16.07 -5.87
N GLU A 345 11.22 17.34 -6.16
CA GLU A 345 12.19 18.16 -5.42
C GLU A 345 11.76 19.62 -5.35
N TRP A 346 11.21 20.05 -4.21
CA TRP A 346 10.99 21.47 -3.95
C TRP A 346 12.32 22.15 -3.60
N ARG A 347 12.95 22.77 -4.60
CA ARG A 347 14.25 23.44 -4.49
C ARG A 347 14.10 24.91 -4.06
N ASN A 348 14.92 25.32 -3.10
CA ASN A 348 14.92 26.65 -2.46
C ASN A 348 13.53 27.11 -1.94
N PRO A 349 12.81 26.28 -1.16
CA PRO A 349 11.48 26.60 -0.66
C PRO A 349 11.50 27.91 0.13
N PHE A 350 10.47 28.74 -0.05
CA PHE A 350 10.38 30.08 0.56
C PHE A 350 11.57 31.01 0.19
N GLY A 351 12.28 30.70 -0.89
CA GLY A 351 13.48 31.42 -1.33
C GLY A 351 14.75 31.14 -0.49
N ILE A 352 14.76 30.10 0.35
CA ILE A 352 15.91 29.74 1.21
C ILE A 352 17.00 29.05 0.34
N PRO A 353 18.16 29.67 0.07
CA PRO A 353 19.12 29.10 -0.87
C PRO A 353 19.79 27.84 -0.33
N GLY A 354 19.83 26.79 -1.14
CA GLY A 354 20.50 25.52 -0.83
C GLY A 354 19.66 24.52 -0.02
N LEU A 355 18.43 24.86 0.36
CA LEU A 355 17.46 23.92 0.93
C LEU A 355 16.71 23.21 -0.22
N THR A 356 16.53 21.89 -0.14
CA THR A 356 15.67 21.10 -1.04
C THR A 356 14.84 20.11 -0.23
N ILE A 357 13.56 19.97 -0.55
CA ILE A 357 12.66 18.99 0.06
C ILE A 357 12.29 17.95 -1.01
N ARG A 358 12.57 16.66 -0.76
CA ARG A 358 12.39 15.56 -1.74
C ARG A 358 11.13 14.73 -1.53
N GLN A 359 10.78 14.48 -0.28
CA GLN A 359 9.64 13.68 0.10
C GLN A 359 9.04 14.36 1.33
N LEU A 360 7.84 14.91 1.19
CA LEU A 360 7.15 15.63 2.26
C LEU A 360 5.78 14.98 2.46
N SER A 361 5.65 14.19 3.52
CA SER A 361 4.35 13.65 3.94
C SER A 361 3.84 14.41 5.15
N LEU A 362 2.58 14.81 5.10
CA LEU A 362 1.83 15.40 6.20
C LEU A 362 0.65 14.47 6.52
N GLN A 363 0.37 14.26 7.78
CA GLN A 363 -0.83 13.60 8.27
C GLN A 363 -1.44 14.44 9.40
N LEU A 364 -2.75 14.60 9.38
CA LEU A 364 -3.50 15.34 10.38
C LEU A 364 -4.87 14.68 10.59
N GLY A 365 -5.03 14.08 11.76
CA GLY A 365 -6.29 13.59 12.28
C GLY A 365 -7.03 14.62 13.11
N LEU A 366 -8.35 14.63 12.99
CA LEU A 366 -9.27 15.46 13.77
C LEU A 366 -10.38 14.59 14.37
N THR A 367 -10.70 14.78 15.65
CA THR A 367 -11.79 14.07 16.34
C THR A 367 -12.75 15.06 17.03
N TYR A 368 -13.97 14.61 17.35
CA TYR A 368 -14.92 15.39 18.14
C TYR A 368 -14.58 15.44 19.63
N ALA A 369 -13.79 14.48 20.14
CA ALA A 369 -13.33 14.46 21.52
C ALA A 369 -12.20 15.48 21.75
N PHE A 370 -11.89 15.80 23.01
CA PHE A 370 -10.68 16.56 23.32
C PHE A 370 -9.52 15.58 23.64
N PRO A 371 -8.33 15.72 23.04
CA PRO A 371 -7.91 16.77 22.10
C PRO A 371 -8.55 16.63 20.71
N TRP A 372 -9.02 17.73 20.12
CA TRP A 372 -9.68 17.72 18.80
C TRP A 372 -8.77 17.37 17.61
N ILE A 373 -7.48 17.23 17.87
CA ILE A 373 -6.47 16.72 16.94
C ILE A 373 -6.01 15.42 17.58
N ASP A 374 -6.39 14.29 16.99
CA ASP A 374 -6.02 12.98 17.52
C ASP A 374 -4.64 12.54 17.03
N ASN A 375 -4.32 12.69 15.74
CA ASN A 375 -3.00 12.41 15.19
C ASN A 375 -2.35 13.56 14.40
N ILE A 376 -1.03 13.68 14.49
CA ILE A 376 -0.18 14.57 13.69
C ILE A 376 1.05 13.79 13.22
N GLY A 377 1.17 13.60 11.92
CA GLY A 377 2.33 13.01 11.27
C GLY A 377 3.03 14.01 10.35
N LEU A 378 4.36 13.99 10.35
CA LEU A 378 5.21 14.73 9.43
C LEU A 378 6.39 13.83 9.06
N HIS A 379 6.67 13.68 7.77
CA HIS A 379 7.90 13.09 7.26
C HIS A 379 8.49 14.02 6.20
N GLY A 380 9.81 14.20 6.22
CA GLY A 380 10.53 15.15 5.38
C GLY A 380 11.94 14.70 5.04
N ASP A 381 12.19 14.40 3.77
CA ASP A 381 13.54 14.27 3.20
C ASP A 381 14.09 15.64 2.84
N LEU A 382 15.16 16.04 3.53
CA LEU A 382 15.72 17.39 3.51
C LEU A 382 17.17 17.36 3.02
N LYS A 383 17.48 18.23 2.07
CA LYS A 383 18.86 18.53 1.66
C LYS A 383 19.22 19.96 2.03
N ILE A 384 20.37 20.18 2.68
CA ILE A 384 20.88 21.52 3.03
C ILE A 384 22.32 21.64 2.50
N GLY A 385 22.46 22.14 1.27
CA GLY A 385 23.73 22.10 0.54
C GLY A 385 24.15 20.66 0.25
N GLU A 386 25.25 20.22 0.87
CA GLU A 386 25.76 18.84 0.76
C GLU A 386 25.25 17.92 1.90
N ILE A 387 24.51 18.45 2.86
CA ILE A 387 23.88 17.65 3.92
C ILE A 387 22.63 16.98 3.36
N ASP A 388 22.51 15.67 3.56
CA ASP A 388 21.40 14.84 3.12
C ASP A 388 20.84 14.03 4.33
N GLY A 389 19.53 14.00 4.50
CA GLY A 389 18.88 13.26 5.59
C GLY A 389 17.35 13.36 5.61
N SER A 390 16.73 12.58 6.49
CA SER A 390 15.27 12.52 6.69
C SER A 390 14.90 12.81 8.16
N VAL A 391 13.70 13.32 8.38
CA VAL A 391 13.07 13.43 9.71
C VAL A 391 11.61 13.02 9.62
N SER A 392 11.15 12.21 10.56
CA SER A 392 9.78 11.70 10.68
C SER A 392 9.30 11.79 12.11
N ILE A 393 8.11 12.34 12.33
CA ILE A 393 7.47 12.47 13.63
C ILE A 393 5.99 12.10 13.45
N LEU A 394 5.49 11.11 14.19
CA LEU A 394 4.07 10.80 14.33
C LEU A 394 3.73 10.81 15.82
N VAL A 395 2.67 11.53 16.16
CA VAL A 395 2.02 11.45 17.47
C VAL A 395 0.56 11.15 17.20
N ASP A 396 0.10 9.99 17.64
CA ASP A 396 -1.32 9.66 17.76
C ASP A 396 -1.67 9.62 19.26
N SER A 397 -2.77 10.27 19.63
CA SER A 397 -3.27 10.37 21.01
C SER A 397 -4.46 9.46 21.30
N ASN A 398 -5.09 8.90 20.26
CA ASN A 398 -6.03 7.79 20.36
C ASN A 398 -5.28 6.45 20.46
N ASP A 399 -4.16 6.31 19.74
CA ASP A 399 -3.26 5.15 19.83
C ASP A 399 -1.79 5.57 20.09
N PRO A 400 -1.42 5.78 21.37
CA PRO A 400 -0.06 6.20 21.75
C PRO A 400 1.05 5.23 21.37
N ASP A 401 0.74 3.98 21.03
CA ASP A 401 1.73 3.00 20.58
C ASP A 401 2.14 3.26 19.11
N GLN A 402 1.29 3.92 18.31
CA GLN A 402 1.61 4.40 16.95
C GLN A 402 2.47 5.68 16.92
N PHE A 403 3.34 5.85 17.91
CA PHE A 403 4.33 6.92 17.93
C PHE A 403 5.48 6.66 16.93
N VAL A 404 5.90 7.68 16.20
CA VAL A 404 7.14 7.64 15.41
C VAL A 404 8.01 8.83 15.79
N LEU A 405 9.27 8.56 16.09
CA LEU A 405 10.36 9.53 15.98
C LEU A 405 11.51 8.87 15.23
N ALA A 406 11.61 9.14 13.93
CA ALA A 406 12.66 8.62 13.08
C ALA A 406 13.46 9.75 12.44
N GLY A 407 14.75 9.53 12.21
CA GLY A 407 15.59 10.43 11.46
C GLY A 407 16.84 9.74 10.97
N SER A 408 17.25 10.06 9.75
CA SER A 408 18.46 9.53 9.13
C SER A 408 19.32 10.65 8.53
N MET A 409 20.60 10.38 8.35
CA MET A 409 21.54 11.32 7.76
C MET A 409 22.68 10.58 7.07
N ASP A 410 22.85 10.78 5.77
CA ASP A 410 23.85 10.06 4.97
C ASP A 410 25.27 10.41 5.43
N ARG A 411 25.51 11.71 5.62
CA ARG A 411 26.80 12.25 6.05
C ARG A 411 26.68 13.62 6.67
N ILE A 412 27.35 13.80 7.80
CA ILE A 412 27.58 15.10 8.44
C ILE A 412 29.00 15.19 8.99
N THR A 413 29.77 16.15 8.49
CA THR A 413 31.09 16.47 9.04
C THR A 413 30.95 17.34 10.31
N LEU A 414 31.89 17.23 11.23
CA LEU A 414 31.96 18.12 12.41
C LEU A 414 32.04 19.60 12.00
N LEU A 415 32.66 19.89 10.84
CA LEU A 415 32.72 21.23 10.27
C LEU A 415 31.35 21.71 9.77
N GLN A 416 30.59 20.83 9.10
CA GLN A 416 29.18 21.09 8.75
C GLN A 416 28.35 21.33 10.03
N MET A 417 28.44 20.49 11.06
CA MET A 417 27.77 20.71 12.35
C MET A 417 28.03 22.13 12.89
N ILE A 418 29.31 22.51 13.03
CA ILE A 418 29.72 23.83 13.54
C ILE A 418 29.14 24.96 12.67
N SER A 419 29.12 24.81 11.34
CA SER A 419 28.54 25.81 10.44
C SER A 419 27.02 25.91 10.51
N THR A 420 26.31 24.79 10.72
CA THR A 420 24.83 24.75 10.81
C THR A 420 24.29 25.39 12.10
N LEU A 421 25.11 25.50 13.15
CA LEU A 421 24.69 26.11 14.42
C LEU A 421 24.36 27.61 14.31
N SER A 422 24.81 28.33 13.27
CA SER A 422 24.25 29.66 12.95
C SER A 422 24.50 30.10 11.51
N ILE A 423 23.54 30.79 10.90
CA ILE A 423 23.67 31.40 9.57
C ILE A 423 24.92 32.32 9.48
N PRO A 424 25.21 33.19 10.47
CA PRO A 424 26.47 33.93 10.52
C PRO A 424 27.73 33.06 10.49
N THR A 425 27.74 31.90 11.16
CA THR A 425 28.88 30.96 11.16
C THR A 425 29.11 30.39 9.76
N PHE A 426 28.05 29.98 9.08
CA PHE A 426 28.11 29.48 7.71
C PHE A 426 28.66 30.54 6.72
N VAL A 427 28.19 31.79 6.82
CA VAL A 427 28.68 32.90 5.98
C VAL A 427 30.15 33.22 6.30
N ALA A 428 30.54 33.29 7.58
CA ALA A 428 31.91 33.56 7.99
C ALA A 428 32.89 32.45 7.55
N TYR A 429 32.49 31.18 7.65
CA TYR A 429 33.27 30.04 7.16
C TYR A 429 33.46 30.11 5.64
N ASN A 430 32.40 30.43 4.88
CA ASN A 430 32.47 30.61 3.43
C ASN A 430 33.27 31.85 3.00
N ALA A 431 33.51 32.82 3.89
CA ALA A 431 34.39 33.96 3.66
C ALA A 431 35.89 33.69 3.91
N LEU A 432 36.27 32.54 4.52
CA LEU A 432 37.69 32.21 4.76
C LEU A 432 38.49 32.00 3.46
N PRO A 433 39.77 32.45 3.39
CA PRO A 433 40.66 32.10 2.30
C PRO A 433 40.83 30.57 2.16
N SER A 434 40.87 30.07 0.92
CA SER A 434 40.87 28.63 0.61
C SER A 434 41.97 27.84 1.31
N GLY A 435 43.19 28.37 1.42
CA GLY A 435 44.29 27.68 2.11
C GLY A 435 44.10 27.54 3.63
N LEU A 436 43.45 28.52 4.28
CA LEU A 436 43.05 28.38 5.69
C LEU A 436 41.92 27.38 5.83
N ARG A 437 40.92 27.43 4.93
CA ARG A 437 39.80 26.48 4.92
C ARG A 437 40.28 25.03 4.81
N GLN A 438 41.15 24.73 3.84
CA GLN A 438 41.75 23.39 3.66
C GLN A 438 42.54 22.92 4.88
N SER A 439 43.24 23.82 5.57
CA SER A 439 43.97 23.49 6.79
C SER A 439 43.03 23.14 7.95
N PHE A 440 41.92 23.87 8.10
CA PHE A 440 40.87 23.54 9.08
C PHE A 440 40.13 22.25 8.73
N GLU A 441 39.81 22.01 7.45
CA GLU A 441 39.20 20.77 6.96
C GLU A 441 40.06 19.54 7.28
N GLN A 442 41.39 19.62 7.13
CA GLN A 442 42.31 18.52 7.48
C GLN A 442 42.38 18.26 8.99
N ILE A 443 42.39 19.30 9.82
CA ILE A 443 42.45 19.16 11.28
C ILE A 443 41.12 18.60 11.83
N ILE A 444 39.99 19.07 11.28
CA ILE A 444 38.63 18.72 11.70
C ILE A 444 38.03 17.68 10.74
N ASN A 445 38.86 16.77 10.21
CA ASN A 445 38.42 15.67 9.33
C ASN A 445 37.76 14.55 10.14
N VAL A 446 36.55 14.84 10.61
CA VAL A 446 35.68 13.95 11.37
C VAL A 446 34.29 14.01 10.75
N ALA A 447 33.75 12.86 10.35
CA ALA A 447 32.42 12.70 9.78
C ALA A 447 31.63 11.62 10.54
N LEU A 448 30.35 11.88 10.75
CA LEU A 448 29.36 10.86 11.03
C LEU A 448 28.65 10.54 9.72
N GLU A 449 28.47 9.26 9.43
CA GLU A 449 27.91 8.71 8.20
C GLU A 449 26.85 7.66 8.54
N GLU A 450 25.86 7.48 7.68
CA GLU A 450 24.81 6.46 7.84
C GLU A 450 24.13 6.55 9.22
N VAL A 451 23.97 7.77 9.75
CA VAL A 451 23.38 8.02 11.07
C VAL A 451 21.89 7.73 10.98
N LYS A 452 21.37 6.94 11.94
CA LYS A 452 19.96 6.60 12.04
C LYS A 452 19.52 6.60 13.49
N LEU A 453 18.39 7.22 13.78
CA LEU A 453 17.69 7.14 15.06
C LEU A 453 16.22 6.88 14.77
N ASN A 454 15.70 5.72 15.14
CA ASN A 454 14.28 5.37 15.05
C ASN A 454 13.73 5.02 16.44
N ILE A 455 12.54 5.51 16.75
CA ILE A 455 11.70 5.09 17.88
C ILE A 455 10.31 4.84 17.30
N VAL A 456 9.93 3.57 17.21
CA VAL A 456 8.70 3.09 16.55
C VAL A 456 8.17 1.91 17.37
N PRO A 457 7.25 2.08 18.34
CA PRO A 457 6.84 1.00 19.24
C PRO A 457 6.14 -0.14 18.49
N VAL A 458 5.25 0.18 17.55
CA VAL A 458 4.59 -0.76 16.63
C VAL A 458 4.73 -0.28 15.18
N ALA A 459 4.67 -1.21 14.23
CA ALA A 459 4.75 -0.87 12.81
C ALA A 459 3.55 0.02 12.41
N THR A 460 3.84 1.14 11.74
CA THR A 460 2.83 2.15 11.37
C THR A 460 3.28 2.91 10.11
N GLN A 461 2.50 3.90 9.66
CA GLN A 461 2.75 4.69 8.46
C GLN A 461 2.50 6.19 8.68
N ILE A 462 3.20 7.05 7.93
CA ILE A 462 2.92 8.50 7.84
C ILE A 462 2.58 8.84 6.40
N GLY A 463 1.29 8.98 6.09
CA GLY A 463 0.84 9.00 4.70
C GLY A 463 1.24 7.71 3.98
N ALA A 464 1.99 7.82 2.88
CA ALA A 464 2.49 6.68 2.11
C ALA A 464 3.87 6.14 2.56
N ILE A 465 4.33 6.46 3.77
CA ILE A 465 5.67 6.09 4.28
C ILE A 465 5.54 5.02 5.37
N ASP A 466 6.02 3.81 5.10
CA ASP A 466 6.02 2.68 6.03
C ASP A 466 7.17 2.72 7.05
N PHE A 467 6.85 2.53 8.33
CA PHE A 467 7.80 2.38 9.44
C PHE A 467 7.70 0.97 10.03
N GLN A 468 8.35 0.01 9.37
CA GLN A 468 8.31 -1.42 9.74
C GLN A 468 9.41 -1.84 10.74
N GLU A 469 10.42 -0.99 10.99
CA GLU A 469 11.48 -1.26 11.95
C GLU A 469 11.07 -0.87 13.38
N THR A 470 10.46 -1.83 14.08
CA THR A 470 9.99 -1.67 15.46
C THR A 470 11.11 -1.51 16.50
N GLY A 471 10.74 -0.96 17.64
CA GLY A 471 11.62 -0.70 18.78
C GLY A 471 12.37 0.62 18.73
N ILE A 472 13.50 0.67 19.43
CA ILE A 472 14.44 1.80 19.44
C ILE A 472 15.70 1.38 18.69
N THR A 473 15.99 2.01 17.56
CA THR A 473 17.19 1.76 16.76
C THR A 473 18.09 3.00 16.72
N PHE A 474 19.38 2.81 16.99
CA PHE A 474 20.44 3.78 16.77
C PHE A 474 21.53 3.15 15.92
N ALA A 475 21.91 3.78 14.81
CA ALA A 475 23.02 3.34 13.97
C ALA A 475 23.89 4.52 13.53
N GLY A 476 25.14 4.24 13.19
CA GLY A 476 26.02 5.20 12.54
C GLY A 476 27.45 4.70 12.36
N ARG A 477 28.15 5.27 11.39
CA ARG A 477 29.59 5.17 11.17
C ARG A 477 30.26 6.50 11.54
N LEU A 478 31.39 6.44 12.22
CA LEU A 478 32.33 7.53 12.44
C LEU A 478 33.54 7.30 11.53
N ASP A 479 33.86 8.25 10.66
CA ASP A 479 35.20 8.38 10.05
C ASP A 479 35.92 9.53 10.75
N ALA A 480 36.99 9.22 11.48
CA ALA A 480 37.85 10.20 12.12
C ALA A 480 39.29 9.99 11.65
N TRP A 481 39.80 10.92 10.82
CA TRP A 481 41.14 10.85 10.23
C TRP A 481 41.44 9.53 9.48
N GLY A 482 40.42 8.92 8.84
CA GLY A 482 40.52 7.64 8.14
C GLY A 482 40.35 6.41 9.04
N TRP A 483 40.09 6.60 10.35
CA TRP A 483 39.67 5.53 11.24
C TRP A 483 38.15 5.41 11.23
N ASN A 484 37.67 4.31 10.66
CA ASN A 484 36.27 3.98 10.62
C ASN A 484 35.86 3.24 11.89
N ALA A 485 34.77 3.66 12.55
CA ALA A 485 34.08 2.88 13.58
C ALA A 485 32.60 2.83 13.24
N SER A 486 31.92 1.72 13.48
CA SER A 486 30.47 1.64 13.34
C SER A 486 29.81 1.10 14.60
N ALA A 487 28.61 1.59 14.89
CA ALA A 487 27.77 1.11 15.96
C ALA A 487 26.34 0.94 15.44
N PHE A 488 25.68 -0.12 15.91
CA PHE A 488 24.27 -0.41 15.73
C PHE A 488 23.73 -0.92 17.06
N VAL A 489 22.66 -0.32 17.52
CA VAL A 489 21.89 -0.71 18.70
C VAL A 489 20.43 -0.78 18.26
N ASN A 490 19.76 -1.90 18.49
CA ASN A 490 18.33 -2.05 18.35
C ASN A 490 17.78 -2.67 19.64
N VAL A 491 16.66 -2.14 20.12
CA VAL A 491 15.91 -2.65 21.27
C VAL A 491 14.48 -2.83 20.81
N ASP A 492 14.15 -4.06 20.41
CA ASP A 492 12.87 -4.45 19.84
C ASP A 492 12.05 -5.26 20.87
N PRO A 493 10.71 -5.08 20.95
CA PRO A 493 9.87 -5.80 21.92
C PRO A 493 9.85 -7.32 21.74
N GLU A 494 9.98 -7.84 20.51
CA GLU A 494 9.84 -9.26 20.18
C GLU A 494 11.19 -9.98 20.06
N MET A 495 12.17 -9.33 19.44
CA MET A 495 13.53 -9.84 19.21
C MET A 495 14.50 -9.54 20.36
N GLY A 496 14.20 -8.53 21.17
CA GLY A 496 15.01 -8.07 22.29
C GLY A 496 16.11 -7.06 21.90
N ILE A 497 17.23 -7.12 22.61
CA ILE A 497 18.36 -6.19 22.46
C ILE A 497 19.40 -6.77 21.49
N THR A 498 19.75 -6.03 20.45
CA THR A 498 20.91 -6.28 19.58
C THR A 498 21.87 -5.10 19.63
N VAL A 499 23.14 -5.35 19.97
CA VAL A 499 24.24 -4.38 19.82
C VAL A 499 25.29 -4.98 18.89
N ARG A 500 25.77 -4.20 17.93
CA ARG A 500 26.94 -4.51 17.11
C ARG A 500 27.81 -3.28 17.05
N ALA A 501 29.10 -3.40 17.33
CA ALA A 501 30.06 -2.34 17.11
C ALA A 501 31.37 -2.91 16.57
N ASN A 502 32.03 -2.18 15.69
CA ASN A 502 33.36 -2.50 15.19
C ASN A 502 34.18 -1.22 14.98
N MET A 503 35.49 -1.36 14.89
CA MET A 503 36.41 -0.25 14.64
C MET A 503 37.55 -0.73 13.76
N ALA A 504 38.05 0.11 12.85
CA ALA A 504 39.26 -0.17 12.09
C ALA A 504 40.46 -0.39 13.04
N ALA A 505 41.41 -1.23 12.61
CA ALA A 505 42.64 -1.41 13.37
C ALA A 505 43.48 -0.11 13.34
N ILE A 506 43.90 0.35 14.51
CA ILE A 506 44.76 1.54 14.67
C ILE A 506 46.21 1.06 14.77
N ASN A 507 47.13 1.68 14.03
CA ASN A 507 48.57 1.42 14.13
C ASN A 507 49.34 2.74 14.02
N LEU A 508 49.72 3.32 15.17
CA LEU A 508 50.42 4.59 15.27
C LEU A 508 51.92 4.39 15.49
N GLY A 509 52.72 5.22 14.82
CA GLY A 509 54.17 5.28 15.01
C GLY A 509 54.89 3.97 14.68
N ASN A 510 54.44 3.25 13.65
CA ASN A 510 55.00 1.94 13.23
C ASN A 510 55.01 0.89 14.37
N GLY A 511 53.90 0.80 15.13
CA GLY A 511 53.73 -0.19 16.20
C GLY A 511 54.03 0.33 17.60
N ILE A 512 54.19 1.64 17.80
CA ILE A 512 54.24 2.25 19.13
C ILE A 512 52.91 2.02 19.86
N LEU A 513 51.78 2.29 19.20
CA LEU A 513 50.44 1.93 19.67
C LEU A 513 49.72 1.14 18.56
N GLN A 514 49.17 -0.01 18.92
CA GLN A 514 48.30 -0.81 18.04
C GLN A 514 46.99 -1.14 18.74
N VAL A 515 45.88 -1.06 18.02
CA VAL A 515 44.57 -1.55 18.45
C VAL A 515 44.03 -2.45 17.34
N SER A 516 43.73 -3.71 17.63
CA SER A 516 43.32 -4.73 16.65
C SER A 516 42.27 -5.68 17.24
N GLY A 517 41.73 -6.59 16.42
CA GLY A 517 41.01 -7.74 16.95
C GLY A 517 41.95 -8.68 17.72
N ALA A 518 41.36 -9.57 18.52
CA ALA A 518 42.07 -10.61 19.27
C ALA A 518 42.01 -11.96 18.57
N GLN A 519 43.05 -12.79 18.75
CA GLN A 519 43.09 -14.20 18.33
C GLN A 519 42.70 -14.48 16.87
N GLY A 520 43.17 -13.64 15.94
CA GLY A 520 42.96 -13.81 14.50
C GLY A 520 41.93 -12.87 13.89
N ASP A 521 41.13 -12.19 14.71
CA ASP A 521 40.22 -11.15 14.22
C ASP A 521 41.03 -9.93 13.71
N ALA A 522 40.66 -9.44 12.53
CA ALA A 522 41.35 -8.29 11.91
C ALA A 522 41.11 -6.97 12.65
N TYR A 523 39.97 -6.82 13.31
CA TYR A 523 39.50 -5.56 13.89
C TYR A 523 38.84 -5.75 15.28
N PRO A 524 38.89 -4.74 16.17
CA PRO A 524 38.08 -4.72 17.38
C PRO A 524 36.59 -4.84 17.06
N GLN A 525 35.87 -5.68 17.80
CA GLN A 525 34.43 -5.86 17.65
C GLN A 525 33.71 -6.25 18.95
N LEU A 526 32.47 -5.79 19.06
CA LEU A 526 31.48 -6.14 20.06
C LEU A 526 30.21 -6.61 19.35
N ARG A 527 29.65 -7.75 19.76
CA ARG A 527 28.31 -8.19 19.37
C ARG A 527 27.58 -8.64 20.63
N LEU A 528 26.36 -8.17 20.84
CA LEU A 528 25.46 -8.61 21.90
C LEU A 528 24.10 -8.89 21.25
N ARG A 529 23.49 -10.03 21.56
CA ARG A 529 22.10 -10.32 21.26
C ARG A 529 21.47 -10.95 22.50
N LEU A 530 20.34 -10.43 22.95
CA LEU A 530 19.60 -10.91 24.11
C LEU A 530 18.10 -10.77 23.83
N GLY A 531 17.33 -11.85 23.80
CA GLY A 531 15.89 -11.77 23.56
C GLY A 531 15.14 -13.05 23.93
N PRO A 532 13.80 -13.00 23.97
CA PRO A 532 12.96 -14.16 24.29
C PRO A 532 12.92 -15.19 23.15
N THR A 533 13.10 -14.73 21.90
CA THR A 533 12.99 -15.50 20.65
C THR A 533 14.33 -15.74 19.96
N THR A 534 15.42 -15.14 20.47
CA THR A 534 16.74 -15.12 19.80
C THR A 534 17.82 -15.79 20.64
N ASP A 535 18.72 -16.57 20.02
CA ASP A 535 19.83 -17.17 20.77
C ASP A 535 20.72 -16.07 21.32
N SER A 536 20.86 -16.06 22.64
CA SER A 536 21.70 -15.08 23.33
C SER A 536 23.16 -15.25 22.95
N GLU A 537 23.81 -14.14 22.59
CA GLU A 537 25.22 -14.07 22.20
C GLU A 537 25.87 -12.85 22.85
N LEU A 538 27.08 -13.02 23.39
CA LEU A 538 28.01 -11.94 23.69
C LEU A 538 29.37 -12.29 23.08
N TYR A 539 29.82 -11.47 22.12
CA TYR A 539 31.13 -11.57 21.50
C TYR A 539 31.90 -10.27 21.74
N ILE A 540 33.11 -10.36 22.30
CA ILE A 540 34.04 -9.23 22.46
C ILE A 540 35.38 -9.69 21.93
N SER A 541 36.01 -8.89 21.07
CA SER A 541 37.36 -9.14 20.58
C SER A 541 38.11 -7.81 20.48
N ALA A 542 39.17 -7.66 21.25
CA ALA A 542 40.00 -6.46 21.25
C ALA A 542 41.42 -6.78 21.72
N SER A 543 42.41 -6.16 21.10
CA SER A 543 43.83 -6.27 21.45
C SER A 543 44.46 -4.90 21.38
N VAL A 544 45.16 -4.50 22.45
CA VAL A 544 45.92 -3.25 22.53
C VAL A 544 47.39 -3.59 22.74
N SER A 545 48.26 -2.97 21.97
CA SER A 545 49.72 -3.08 22.11
C SER A 545 50.32 -1.70 22.29
N LEU A 546 51.10 -1.46 23.34
CA LEU A 546 51.82 -0.22 23.60
C LEU A 546 53.28 -0.55 23.89
N LEU A 547 54.21 -0.04 23.08
CA LEU A 547 55.67 -0.22 23.25
C LEU A 547 56.09 -1.70 23.42
N GLY A 548 55.45 -2.61 22.69
CA GLY A 548 55.71 -4.06 22.75
C GLY A 548 55.12 -4.78 23.96
N ILE A 549 54.32 -4.09 24.79
CA ILE A 549 53.45 -4.71 25.80
C ILE A 549 52.06 -4.87 25.17
N THR A 550 51.59 -6.10 25.02
CA THR A 550 50.29 -6.40 24.39
C THR A 550 49.33 -6.99 25.41
N GLN A 551 48.08 -6.53 25.42
CA GLN A 551 46.97 -7.14 26.13
C GLN A 551 45.82 -7.38 25.16
N ALA A 552 45.42 -8.64 25.03
CA ALA A 552 44.28 -9.06 24.19
C ALA A 552 43.20 -9.72 25.04
N VAL A 553 41.95 -9.42 24.72
CA VAL A 553 40.75 -9.99 25.33
C VAL A 553 39.86 -10.54 24.22
N ARG A 554 39.46 -11.80 24.36
CA ARG A 554 38.38 -12.42 23.60
C ARG A 554 37.34 -13.00 24.56
N MET A 555 36.08 -12.65 24.37
CA MET A 555 34.95 -13.24 25.09
C MET A 555 33.95 -13.74 24.06
N GLU A 556 33.44 -14.95 24.27
CA GLU A 556 32.39 -15.55 23.47
C GLU A 556 31.47 -16.27 24.44
N ALA A 557 30.24 -15.80 24.61
CA ALA A 557 29.24 -16.38 25.49
C ALA A 557 27.95 -16.60 24.70
N ASN A 558 27.43 -17.83 24.71
CA ASN A 558 26.18 -18.17 24.07
C ASN A 558 25.51 -19.35 24.81
N GLN A 559 24.41 -19.89 24.27
CA GLN A 559 23.70 -21.02 24.89
C GLN A 559 24.61 -22.25 25.15
N SER A 560 25.63 -22.48 24.32
CA SER A 560 26.59 -23.59 24.50
C SER A 560 27.57 -23.37 25.65
N GLY A 561 27.73 -22.12 26.11
CA GLY A 561 28.60 -21.76 27.23
C GLY A 561 29.36 -20.46 27.06
N LEU A 562 30.27 -20.21 28.01
CA LEU A 562 31.21 -19.09 28.01
C LEU A 562 32.60 -19.60 27.64
N ARG A 563 33.31 -18.83 26.82
CA ARG A 563 34.76 -18.88 26.62
C ARG A 563 35.33 -17.48 26.74
N PHE A 564 36.12 -17.24 27.78
CA PHE A 564 36.83 -15.99 28.01
C PHE A 564 38.34 -16.25 27.93
N THR A 565 39.07 -15.47 27.15
CA THR A 565 40.53 -15.56 27.04
C THR A 565 41.16 -14.18 27.17
N VAL A 566 42.10 -14.05 28.09
CA VAL A 566 43.01 -12.89 28.21
C VAL A 566 44.42 -13.35 27.85
N THR A 567 45.11 -12.60 27.01
CA THR A 567 46.51 -12.84 26.65
C THR A 567 47.33 -11.59 26.89
N GLY A 568 48.30 -11.66 27.79
CA GLY A 568 49.32 -10.65 28.00
C GLY A 568 50.63 -11.06 27.31
N LYS A 569 51.32 -10.10 26.69
CA LYS A 569 52.71 -10.25 26.24
C LYS A 569 53.55 -9.08 26.72
N ILE A 570 54.79 -9.35 27.11
CA ILE A 570 55.78 -8.32 27.47
C ILE A 570 57.00 -8.51 26.56
N TRP A 571 57.27 -7.51 25.72
CA TRP A 571 58.40 -7.42 24.78
C TRP A 571 58.59 -8.64 23.87
N ASN A 572 57.52 -9.38 23.60
CA ASN A 572 57.54 -10.70 22.94
C ASN A 572 58.47 -11.74 23.60
N GLN A 573 58.91 -11.56 24.84
CA GLN A 573 59.73 -12.52 25.61
C GLN A 573 58.89 -13.33 26.61
N PHE A 574 57.82 -12.74 27.13
CA PHE A 574 56.90 -13.40 28.06
C PHE A 574 55.50 -13.41 27.47
N ARG A 575 54.80 -14.55 27.60
CA ARG A 575 53.38 -14.69 27.28
C ARG A 575 52.65 -15.28 28.48
N ALA A 576 51.61 -14.59 28.92
CA ALA A 576 50.66 -15.05 29.93
C ALA A 576 49.29 -15.22 29.26
N ILE A 577 48.66 -16.38 29.45
CA ILE A 577 47.33 -16.67 28.91
C ILE A 577 46.45 -17.16 30.06
N LEU A 578 45.27 -16.57 30.20
CA LEU A 578 44.19 -17.05 31.05
C LEU A 578 43.02 -17.45 30.15
N VAL A 579 42.58 -18.70 30.20
CA VAL A 579 41.37 -19.20 29.55
C VAL A 579 40.39 -19.66 30.62
N VAL A 580 39.14 -19.21 30.52
CA VAL A 580 38.02 -19.66 31.34
C VAL A 580 36.94 -20.21 30.42
N THR A 581 36.43 -21.41 30.68
CA THR A 581 35.33 -22.02 29.94
C THR A 581 34.23 -22.57 30.84
N THR A 582 32.98 -22.57 30.35
CA THR A 582 31.81 -23.21 30.97
C THR A 582 30.99 -23.96 29.92
N SER A 583 30.21 -24.96 30.32
CA SER A 583 29.35 -25.76 29.45
C SER A 583 27.88 -25.28 29.43
N GLY A 584 27.67 -23.96 29.46
CA GLY A 584 26.36 -23.31 29.47
C GLY A 584 26.35 -22.06 30.37
N MET A 585 25.58 -21.03 29.99
CA MET A 585 25.51 -19.78 30.80
C MET A 585 24.73 -19.93 32.12
N THR A 586 23.81 -20.90 32.20
CA THR A 586 22.97 -21.15 33.38
C THR A 586 23.54 -22.23 34.32
N SER A 587 24.62 -22.91 33.92
CA SER A 587 25.25 -23.95 34.75
C SER A 587 26.16 -23.33 35.80
N SER A 588 25.84 -23.51 37.07
CA SER A 588 26.74 -23.21 38.20
C SER A 588 27.89 -24.23 38.36
N HIS A 589 27.96 -25.22 37.48
CA HIS A 589 28.96 -26.29 37.49
C HIS A 589 29.71 -26.36 36.16
N GLY A 590 30.92 -26.94 36.17
CA GLY A 590 31.71 -27.16 34.95
C GLY A 590 32.63 -26.01 34.53
N PHE A 591 32.93 -25.05 35.41
CA PHE A 591 33.95 -24.04 35.18
C PHE A 591 35.34 -24.69 35.06
N GLN A 592 36.04 -24.46 33.96
CA GLN A 592 37.45 -24.80 33.79
C GLN A 592 38.27 -23.52 33.65
N VAL A 593 39.35 -23.43 34.42
CA VAL A 593 40.28 -22.30 34.39
C VAL A 593 41.68 -22.83 34.09
N LEU A 594 42.26 -22.35 32.99
CA LEU A 594 43.63 -22.63 32.59
C LEU A 594 44.42 -21.32 32.62
N ALA A 595 45.47 -21.27 33.44
CA ALA A 595 46.43 -20.17 33.46
C ALA A 595 47.81 -20.71 33.07
N THR A 596 48.42 -20.16 32.02
CA THR A 596 49.76 -20.53 31.56
C THR A 596 50.63 -19.30 31.44
N MET A 597 51.87 -19.40 31.91
CA MET A 597 52.92 -18.41 31.66
C MET A 597 54.11 -19.13 31.04
N GLU A 598 54.63 -18.59 29.94
CA GLU A 598 55.75 -19.16 29.21
C GLU A 598 56.70 -18.07 28.72
N MET A 599 57.97 -18.45 28.56
CA MET A 599 58.97 -17.64 27.89
C MET A 599 58.90 -17.97 26.39
N ILE A 600 58.77 -16.93 25.56
CA ILE A 600 58.93 -17.04 24.11
C ILE A 600 60.44 -16.92 23.86
N CYS A 601 61.08 -18.03 23.51
CA CYS A 601 62.49 -18.10 23.14
C CYS A 601 62.71 -17.88 21.64
#